data_AF-A0A6A5TJD4-F1
#
_entry.id   AF-A0A6A5TJD4-F1
#
_cell.length_a   1.000
_cell.length_b   1.000
_cell.length_c   1.000
_cell.angle_alpha   90.00
_cell.angle_beta   90.00
_cell.angle_gamma   90.00
#
_symmetry.space_group_name_H-M   'P 1'
#
loop_
_entity.id
_entity.type
_entity.pdbx_description
1 polymer ?
#
loop_
_entity_poly.entity_id
_entity_poly.type
_entity_poly.pdbx_seq_one_letter_code
_entity_poly.pdbx_strand_id
1 'polypeptide(L)'
;KRTPKEIKATLARLSKGSVALDDAYKDAIQRIKGQLAGDYERAKNVLSWITYAQRPLTTAEICCALAVENEEEELDLENITDVEDLVSVCAGLVVVDEESGVIRLVHYTTQ
;
A
#
# COMPACT_ATOMS: atom_id res chain seq x y z
N LYS A 1 24.33 -19.87 27.96
CA LYS A 1 24.78 -20.15 26.56
C LYS A 1 23.56 -20.63 25.78
N ARG A 2 23.21 -20.00 24.65
CA ARG A 2 22.11 -20.47 23.78
C ARG A 2 22.49 -21.82 23.19
N THR A 3 21.58 -22.80 23.23
CA THR A 3 21.87 -24.13 22.69
C THR A 3 21.68 -24.13 21.17
N PRO A 4 22.42 -24.97 20.41
CA PRO A 4 22.20 -25.12 18.97
C PRO A 4 20.75 -25.47 18.60
N LYS A 5 20.04 -26.17 19.49
CA LYS A 5 18.63 -26.53 19.34
C LYS A 5 17.71 -25.30 19.39
N GLU A 6 17.94 -24.38 20.33
CA GLU A 6 17.19 -23.12 20.43
C GLU A 6 17.41 -22.21 19.22
N ILE A 7 18.65 -22.17 18.70
CA ILE A 7 18.98 -21.40 17.51
C ILE A 7 18.24 -21.97 16.28
N LYS A 8 18.26 -23.28 16.09
CA LYS A 8 17.52 -23.95 15.00
C LYS A 8 16.01 -23.75 15.10
N ALA A 9 15.44 -23.85 16.30
CA ALA A 9 14.00 -23.62 16.51
C ALA A 9 13.59 -22.17 16.22
N THR A 10 14.42 -21.21 16.63
CA THR A 10 14.18 -19.79 16.35
C THR A 10 14.26 -19.51 14.85
N LEU A 11 15.25 -20.06 14.15
CA LEU A 11 15.41 -19.89 12.70
C LEU A 11 14.21 -20.47 11.93
N ALA A 12 13.72 -21.66 12.33
CA ALA A 12 12.55 -22.28 11.73
C ALA A 12 11.25 -21.49 11.99
N ARG A 13 11.17 -20.72 13.08
CA ARG A 13 10.02 -19.84 13.36
C ARG A 13 10.10 -18.55 12.54
N LEU A 14 11.30 -18.00 12.34
CA LEU A 14 11.51 -16.83 11.48
C LEU A 14 11.20 -17.14 10.01
N SER A 15 11.63 -18.30 9.51
CA SER A 15 11.32 -18.71 8.13
C SER A 15 9.82 -18.87 7.89
N LYS A 16 9.08 -19.41 8.87
CA LYS A 16 7.60 -19.46 8.80
C LYS A 16 6.97 -18.07 8.74
N GLY A 17 7.51 -17.09 9.46
CA GLY A 17 7.05 -15.71 9.41
C GLY A 17 7.23 -15.08 8.02
N SER A 18 8.34 -15.39 7.33
CA SER A 18 8.58 -14.92 5.96
C SER A 18 7.62 -15.52 4.94
N VAL A 19 7.28 -16.81 5.07
CA VAL A 19 6.31 -17.47 4.17
C VAL A 19 4.91 -16.90 4.39
N ALA A 20 4.49 -16.75 5.65
CA ALA A 20 3.20 -16.15 5.99
C ALA A 20 3.07 -14.70 5.50
N LEU A 21 4.17 -13.95 5.49
CA LEU A 21 4.21 -12.58 4.95
C LEU A 21 4.02 -12.58 3.43
N ASP A 22 4.73 -13.45 2.70
CA ASP A 22 4.61 -13.57 1.24
C ASP A 22 3.19 -13.96 0.83
N ASP A 23 2.56 -14.89 1.56
CA ASP A 23 1.16 -15.27 1.36
C ASP A 23 0.21 -14.09 1.62
N ALA A 24 0.41 -13.33 2.69
CA ALA A 24 -0.41 -12.15 2.99
C ALA A 24 -0.32 -11.06 1.90
N TYR A 25 0.88 -10.82 1.36
CA TYR A 25 1.08 -9.90 0.23
C TYR A 25 0.40 -10.41 -1.05
N LYS A 26 0.56 -11.70 -1.37
CA LYS A 26 -0.11 -12.33 -2.52
C LYS A 26 -1.62 -12.19 -2.39
N ASP A 27 -2.18 -12.48 -1.23
CA ASP A 27 -3.62 -12.37 -0.97
C ASP A 27 -4.11 -10.92 -1.10
N ALA A 28 -3.34 -9.94 -0.61
CA ALA A 28 -3.66 -8.53 -0.81
C ALA A 28 -3.66 -8.12 -2.29
N ILE A 29 -2.63 -8.52 -3.05
CA ILE A 29 -2.54 -8.24 -4.49
C ILE A 29 -3.67 -8.94 -5.26
N GLN A 30 -4.06 -10.16 -4.88
CA GLN A 30 -5.21 -10.85 -5.48
C GLN A 30 -6.53 -10.11 -5.19
N ARG A 31 -6.72 -9.62 -3.96
CA ARG A 31 -7.89 -8.79 -3.61
C ARG A 31 -7.95 -7.52 -4.44
N ILE A 32 -6.81 -6.84 -4.68
CA ILE A 32 -6.73 -5.66 -5.54
C ILE A 32 -7.12 -6.00 -6.99
N LYS A 33 -6.55 -7.07 -7.55
CA LYS A 33 -6.85 -7.53 -8.92
C LYS A 33 -8.31 -7.96 -9.13
N GLY A 34 -9.01 -8.32 -8.06
CA GLY A 34 -10.42 -8.73 -8.09
C GLY A 34 -11.42 -7.57 -8.00
N GLN A 35 -10.95 -6.32 -7.84
CA GLN A 35 -11.82 -5.14 -7.76
C GLN A 35 -12.36 -4.74 -9.14
N LEU A 36 -13.30 -3.80 -9.16
CA LEU A 36 -13.75 -3.15 -10.40
C LEU A 36 -12.57 -2.45 -11.08
N ALA A 37 -12.62 -2.33 -12.41
CA ALA A 37 -11.51 -1.82 -13.20
C ALA A 37 -11.00 -0.44 -12.74
N GLY A 38 -11.91 0.45 -12.33
CA GLY A 38 -11.57 1.77 -11.78
C GLY A 38 -10.76 1.67 -10.49
N ASP A 39 -11.25 0.91 -9.52
CA ASP A 39 -10.59 0.74 -8.21
C ASP A 39 -9.25 0.01 -8.34
N TYR A 40 -9.17 -0.98 -9.22
CA TYR A 40 -7.92 -1.65 -9.55
C TYR A 40 -6.86 -0.68 -10.08
N GLU A 41 -7.22 0.18 -11.04
CA GLU A 41 -6.27 1.17 -11.58
C GLU A 41 -5.92 2.24 -10.54
N ARG A 42 -6.87 2.68 -9.70
CA ARG A 42 -6.58 3.59 -8.57
C ARG A 42 -5.57 2.96 -7.62
N ALA A 43 -5.82 1.74 -7.13
CA ALA A 43 -4.93 1.05 -6.22
C ALA A 43 -3.52 0.85 -6.81
N LYS A 44 -3.45 0.51 -8.10
CA LYS A 44 -2.20 0.35 -8.84
C LYS A 44 -1.43 1.67 -8.99
N ASN A 45 -2.10 2.77 -9.30
CA ASN A 45 -1.48 4.11 -9.37
C ASN A 45 -0.92 4.53 -8.01
N VAL A 46 -1.70 4.39 -6.95
CA VAL A 46 -1.30 4.71 -5.58
C VAL A 46 -0.05 3.93 -5.17
N LEU A 47 -0.08 2.60 -5.34
CA LEU A 47 1.06 1.74 -5.04
C LEU A 47 2.30 2.11 -5.86
N SER A 48 2.11 2.45 -7.14
CA SER A 48 3.19 2.88 -8.02
C SER A 48 3.80 4.21 -7.54
N TRP A 49 2.98 5.21 -7.25
CA TRP A 49 3.46 6.52 -6.80
C TRP A 49 4.21 6.43 -5.47
N ILE A 50 3.68 5.72 -4.48
CA ILE A 50 4.36 5.55 -3.19
C ILE A 50 5.70 4.81 -3.35
N THR A 51 5.77 3.84 -4.28
CA THR A 51 6.99 3.05 -4.51
C THR A 51 8.06 3.81 -5.30
N TYR A 52 7.65 4.63 -6.27
CA TYR A 52 8.56 5.30 -7.20
C TYR A 52 8.82 6.79 -6.90
N ALA A 53 8.08 7.40 -5.96
CA ALA A 53 8.29 8.80 -5.62
C ALA A 53 9.66 9.03 -4.97
N GLN A 54 10.29 10.16 -5.29
CA GLN A 54 11.59 10.55 -4.72
C GLN A 54 11.50 10.93 -3.23
N ARG A 55 10.30 11.25 -2.75
CA ARG A 55 10.01 11.60 -1.36
C ARG A 55 8.65 11.03 -0.96
N PRO A 56 8.37 10.92 0.36
CA PRO A 56 7.04 10.58 0.82
C PRO A 56 5.98 11.53 0.26
N LEU A 57 4.83 10.97 -0.09
CA LEU A 57 3.66 11.68 -0.59
C LEU A 57 2.62 11.79 0.52
N THR A 58 1.89 12.90 0.51
CA THR A 58 0.72 13.11 1.36
C THR A 58 -0.53 12.53 0.70
N THR A 59 -1.55 12.23 1.50
CA THR A 59 -2.86 11.83 0.99
C THR A 59 -3.45 12.89 0.05
N ALA A 60 -3.29 14.17 0.37
CA ALA A 60 -3.73 15.27 -0.47
C ALA A 60 -3.09 15.26 -1.87
N GLU A 61 -1.78 15.01 -1.97
CA GLU A 61 -1.09 14.92 -3.26
C GLU A 61 -1.60 13.74 -4.10
N ILE A 62 -1.84 12.59 -3.47
CA ILE A 62 -2.39 11.42 -4.15
C ILE A 62 -3.83 11.68 -4.61
N CYS A 63 -4.69 12.23 -3.77
CA CYS A 63 -6.07 12.57 -4.12
C CYS A 63 -6.11 13.56 -5.30
N CYS A 64 -5.27 14.59 -5.28
CA CYS A 64 -5.14 15.52 -6.40
C CYS A 64 -4.68 14.80 -7.68
N ALA A 65 -3.71 13.89 -7.60
CA ALA A 65 -3.24 13.14 -8.76
C ALA A 65 -4.30 12.16 -9.32
N LEU A 66 -5.19 11.64 -8.48
CA LEU A 66 -6.31 10.79 -8.91
C LEU A 66 -7.45 11.58 -9.54
N ALA A 67 -7.60 12.86 -9.20
CA ALA A 67 -8.65 13.74 -9.72
C ALA A 67 -8.32 14.36 -11.10
N VAL A 68 -7.14 14.07 -11.66
CA VAL A 68 -6.75 14.53 -13.00
C VAL A 68 -7.21 13.53 -14.05
N GLU A 69 -8.10 13.95 -14.94
CA GLU A 69 -8.48 13.19 -16.14
C GLU A 69 -7.71 13.66 -17.37
N ASN A 70 -7.39 12.75 -18.30
CA ASN A 70 -6.44 13.00 -19.39
C ASN A 70 -6.93 13.99 -20.48
N GLU A 71 -8.09 14.63 -20.31
CA GLU A 71 -8.70 15.51 -21.31
C GLU A 71 -9.36 16.75 -20.70
N GLU A 72 -9.23 16.95 -19.38
CA GLU A 72 -9.83 18.08 -18.65
C GLU A 72 -8.76 19.05 -18.15
N GLU A 73 -9.00 20.36 -18.31
CA GLU A 73 -8.06 21.42 -17.90
C GLU A 73 -8.12 21.71 -16.38
N GLU A 74 -9.17 21.25 -15.70
CA GLU A 74 -9.42 21.48 -14.28
C GLU A 74 -9.48 20.17 -13.48
N LEU A 75 -9.21 20.24 -12.18
CA LEU A 75 -9.35 19.10 -11.28
C LEU A 75 -10.83 18.81 -11.05
N ASP A 76 -11.27 17.57 -11.29
CA ASP A 76 -12.61 17.15 -10.93
C ASP A 76 -12.70 16.96 -9.41
N LEU A 77 -13.21 17.99 -8.74
CA LEU A 77 -13.41 18.00 -7.29
C LEU A 77 -14.49 16.99 -6.83
N GLU A 78 -15.36 16.52 -7.72
CA GLU A 78 -16.35 15.46 -7.43
C GLU A 78 -15.73 14.06 -7.48
N ASN A 79 -14.53 13.92 -8.08
CA ASN A 79 -13.77 12.68 -8.17
C ASN A 79 -12.71 12.52 -7.05
N ILE A 80 -12.68 13.46 -6.10
CA ILE A 80 -11.80 13.38 -4.93
C ILE A 80 -12.19 12.16 -4.10
N THR A 81 -11.27 11.20 -4.06
CA THR A 81 -11.44 9.96 -3.29
C THR A 81 -11.21 10.24 -1.81
N ASP A 82 -12.10 9.75 -0.94
CA ASP A 82 -11.86 9.76 0.50
C ASP A 82 -10.59 8.97 0.82
N VAL A 83 -9.83 9.43 1.81
CA VAL A 83 -8.60 8.75 2.26
C VAL A 83 -8.91 7.32 2.72
N GLU A 84 -10.07 7.08 3.34
CA GLU A 84 -10.49 5.75 3.75
C GLU A 84 -10.71 4.82 2.55
N ASP A 85 -11.35 5.32 1.48
CA ASP A 85 -11.52 4.57 0.23
C ASP A 85 -10.17 4.25 -0.40
N LEU A 86 -9.23 5.20 -0.35
CA LEU A 86 -7.87 5.07 -0.85
C LEU A 86 -7.08 3.95 -0.15
N VAL A 87 -7.21 3.85 1.17
CA VAL A 87 -6.63 2.76 1.97
C VAL A 87 -7.35 1.43 1.68
N SER A 88 -8.68 1.47 1.53
CA SER A 88 -9.53 0.32 1.26
C SER A 88 -9.21 -0.34 -0.09
N VAL A 89 -9.13 0.43 -1.17
CA VAL A 89 -8.80 -0.08 -2.51
C VAL A 89 -7.40 -0.68 -2.56
N CYS A 90 -6.47 -0.22 -1.72
CA CYS A 90 -5.13 -0.81 -1.59
C CYS A 90 -5.09 -2.08 -0.70
N ALA A 91 -6.24 -2.62 -0.27
CA ALA A 91 -6.37 -3.88 0.46
C ALA A 91 -5.49 -3.99 1.73
N GLY A 92 -5.22 -2.85 2.39
CA GLY A 92 -4.38 -2.76 3.58
C GLY A 92 -2.87 -2.82 3.32
N LEU A 93 -2.44 -2.68 2.07
CA LEU A 93 -1.02 -2.56 1.73
C LEU A 93 -0.45 -1.18 2.02
N VAL A 94 -1.31 -0.18 2.23
CA VAL A 94 -0.94 1.19 2.58
C VAL A 94 -1.55 1.58 3.91
N VAL A 95 -0.90 2.53 4.59
CA VAL A 95 -1.36 3.17 5.82
C VAL A 95 -1.11 4.67 5.72
N VAL A 96 -1.90 5.44 6.46
CA VAL A 96 -1.73 6.89 6.59
C VAL A 96 -1.19 7.18 7.97
N ASP A 97 -0.13 7.99 8.01
CA ASP A 97 0.39 8.56 9.24
C ASP A 97 -0.46 9.77 9.61
N GLU A 98 -1.23 9.68 10.69
CA GLU A 98 -2.20 10.71 11.09
C GLU A 98 -1.55 12.04 11.50
N GLU A 99 -0.29 12.01 11.98
CA GLU A 99 0.42 13.22 12.41
C GLU A 99 0.93 14.02 11.20
N SER A 100 1.45 13.33 10.19
CA SER A 100 2.08 13.95 9.02
C SER A 100 1.19 13.98 7.76
N GLY A 101 0.10 13.22 7.73
CA GLY A 101 -0.75 13.03 6.55
C GLY A 101 -0.06 12.23 5.43
N VAL A 102 1.07 11.59 5.72
CA VAL A 102 1.84 10.82 4.74
C VAL A 102 1.21 9.45 4.52
N ILE A 103 1.00 9.10 3.26
CA ILE A 103 0.60 7.75 2.86
C ILE A 103 1.84 6.92 2.50
N ARG A 104 1.92 5.71 3.07
CA ARG A 104 3.08 4.83 2.93
C ARG A 104 2.67 3.37 2.93
N LEU A 105 3.59 2.50 2.53
CA LEU A 105 3.37 1.05 2.64
C LEU A 105 3.25 0.64 4.11
N VAL A 106 2.38 -0.34 4.37
CA VAL A 106 2.08 -0.85 5.72
C VAL A 106 3.33 -1.38 6.43
N HIS A 107 4.25 -1.98 5.68
CA HIS A 107 5.55 -2.40 6.19
C HIS A 107 6.58 -1.32 5.91
N TYR A 108 7.08 -0.68 6.98
CA TYR A 108 8.14 0.33 6.91
C TYR A 108 9.44 -0.20 6.26
N THR A 109 9.67 -1.52 6.25
CA THR A 109 10.83 -2.15 5.60
C THR A 109 10.68 -2.31 4.09
N THR A 110 9.52 -1.99 3.51
CA THR A 110 9.30 -2.01 2.05
C THR A 110 9.30 -0.61 1.43
N GLN A 111 9.55 0.43 2.24
CA GLN A 111 9.71 1.81 1.78
C GLN A 111 11.20 2.19 1.71
#